data_AF-A0A1V5U3U0-F1
#
_entry.id   AF-A0A1V5U3U0-F1
#
_cell.length_a   1.000
_cell.length_b   1.000
_cell.length_c   1.000
_cell.angle_alpha   90.00
_cell.angle_beta   90.00
_cell.angle_gamma   90.00
#
_symmetry.space_group_name_H-M   'P 1'
#
loop_
_entity.id
_entity.type
_entity.pdbx_description
1 polymer ?
#
loop_
_entity_poly.entity_id
_entity_poly.type
_entity_poly.pdbx_seq_one_letter_code
_entity_poly.pdbx_strand_id
1 'polypeptide(L)'
;MEKGLFRKSSLERISSPEQLTDYIRVTNPSVWIVLTALAVLLCAVLVWSALGVLTDTLRLNVLVRGGAAVCYVDDGAAKKLAVGMEVRLGDAGGTVEEVSALPISAQALRAGLPDDYTFSRLSAGEWNHEVKLGVSGLPDGLYEAQIILESIRPIAFLWN
;
A
#
# COMPACT_ATOMS: atom_id res chain seq x y z
N MET A 1 -8.73 -94.20 -31.35
CA MET A 1 -8.07 -94.46 -30.04
C MET A 1 -6.63 -94.01 -30.25
N GLU A 2 -6.02 -93.07 -29.53
CA GLU A 2 -6.14 -92.65 -28.13
C GLU A 2 -5.82 -91.15 -27.94
N LYS A 3 -6.14 -90.66 -26.74
CA LYS A 3 -6.28 -89.27 -26.29
C LYS A 3 -4.94 -88.54 -26.16
N GLY A 4 -4.83 -87.35 -26.79
CA GLY A 4 -3.74 -86.40 -26.59
C GLY A 4 -4.28 -85.06 -26.08
N LEU A 5 -4.31 -84.95 -24.75
CA LEU A 5 -4.40 -83.75 -23.91
C LEU A 5 -4.67 -82.40 -24.60
N PHE A 6 -5.77 -81.78 -24.16
CA PHE A 6 -5.94 -80.34 -23.94
C PHE A 6 -4.61 -79.57 -23.81
N ARG A 7 -4.03 -79.14 -24.92
CA ARG A 7 -2.89 -78.23 -24.93
C ARG A 7 -2.73 -77.53 -26.27
N LYS A 8 -3.73 -76.72 -26.62
CA LYS A 8 -3.46 -75.44 -27.27
C LYS A 8 -4.33 -74.40 -26.57
N SER A 9 -3.74 -73.83 -25.52
CA SER A 9 -3.91 -72.42 -25.19
C SER A 9 -5.32 -72.01 -24.72
N SER A 10 -5.66 -71.80 -23.44
CA SER A 10 -4.84 -71.39 -22.28
C SER A 10 -3.78 -70.31 -22.55
N LEU A 11 -3.77 -69.71 -23.74
CA LEU A 11 -2.77 -68.74 -24.19
C LEU A 11 -3.43 -67.65 -25.04
N GLU A 12 -4.62 -67.22 -24.66
CA GLU A 12 -5.18 -65.94 -25.12
C GLU A 12 -6.19 -65.34 -24.11
N ARG A 13 -6.24 -65.91 -22.90
CA ARG A 13 -6.45 -65.11 -21.70
C ARG A 13 -5.06 -64.88 -21.13
N ILE A 14 -4.81 -63.70 -20.58
CA ILE A 14 -3.51 -63.23 -20.05
C ILE A 14 -2.72 -62.50 -21.14
N SER A 15 -3.15 -61.27 -21.42
CA SER A 15 -2.27 -60.10 -21.46
C SER A 15 -2.67 -59.05 -22.51
N SER A 16 -3.88 -58.48 -22.40
CA SER A 16 -3.97 -57.03 -22.63
C SER A 16 -4.53 -56.31 -21.41
N PRO A 17 -3.83 -56.34 -20.25
CA PRO A 17 -3.95 -55.32 -19.23
C PRO A 17 -3.00 -54.15 -19.53
N GLU A 18 -2.71 -53.83 -20.79
CA GLU A 18 -1.78 -52.73 -21.11
C GLU A 18 -2.48 -51.42 -21.50
N GLN A 19 -3.81 -51.39 -21.53
CA GLN A 19 -4.54 -50.11 -21.63
C GLN A 19 -5.01 -49.58 -20.27
N LEU A 20 -4.55 -50.16 -19.15
CA LEU A 20 -4.47 -49.42 -17.89
C LEU A 20 -3.26 -48.47 -17.85
N THR A 21 -2.31 -48.63 -18.76
CA THR A 21 -1.13 -47.76 -18.84
C THR A 21 -1.43 -46.46 -19.61
N ASP A 22 -2.52 -46.42 -20.40
CA ASP A 22 -2.83 -45.29 -21.28
C ASP A 22 -3.48 -44.08 -20.59
N TYR A 23 -3.75 -44.19 -19.29
CA TYR A 23 -4.25 -43.08 -18.48
C TYR A 23 -3.46 -42.88 -17.19
N ILE A 24 -2.19 -43.27 -17.20
CA ILE A 24 -1.20 -42.46 -16.49
C ILE A 24 -0.39 -41.73 -17.56
N ARG A 25 -1.08 -40.92 -18.36
CA ARG A 25 -0.47 -39.73 -18.95
C ARG A 25 -0.19 -38.80 -17.76
N VAL A 26 0.85 -39.16 -16.99
CA VAL A 26 1.34 -38.47 -15.80
C VAL A 26 1.35 -37.01 -16.20
N THR A 27 0.47 -36.25 -15.56
CA THR A 27 0.23 -34.83 -15.68
C THR A 27 1.13 -34.14 -16.72
N ASN A 28 0.57 -33.77 -17.88
CA ASN A 28 1.29 -33.11 -18.97
C ASN A 28 2.30 -32.09 -18.41
N PRO A 29 3.62 -32.20 -18.68
CA PRO A 29 4.66 -31.39 -18.05
C PRO A 29 4.37 -29.88 -18.09
N SER A 30 3.71 -29.42 -19.15
CA SER A 30 3.25 -28.04 -19.30
C SER A 30 2.28 -27.59 -18.20
N VAL A 31 1.40 -28.48 -17.72
CA VAL A 31 0.46 -28.19 -16.62
C VAL A 31 1.21 -27.99 -15.31
N TRP A 32 2.25 -28.78 -15.03
CA TRP A 32 3.10 -28.59 -13.85
C TRP A 32 3.85 -27.27 -13.88
N ILE A 33 4.34 -26.85 -15.04
CA ILE A 33 4.99 -25.54 -15.20
C ILE A 33 4.00 -24.41 -14.89
N VAL A 34 2.79 -24.46 -15.44
CA VAL A 34 1.75 -23.45 -15.16
C VAL A 34 1.34 -23.45 -13.69
N LEU A 35 1.18 -24.63 -13.09
CA LEU A 35 0.78 -24.77 -11.68
C LEU A 35 1.89 -24.27 -10.73
N THR A 36 3.15 -24.52 -11.08
CA THR A 36 4.31 -24.01 -10.35
C THR A 36 4.40 -22.48 -10.49
N ALA A 37 4.22 -21.94 -11.70
CA ALA A 37 4.21 -20.50 -11.92
C ALA A 37 3.11 -19.82 -11.10
N LEU A 38 1.91 -20.40 -11.04
CA LEU A 38 0.81 -19.91 -10.21
C LEU A 38 1.13 -20.00 -8.72
N ALA A 39 1.70 -21.12 -8.26
CA ALA A 39 2.10 -21.29 -6.86
C ALA A 39 3.17 -20.26 -6.45
N VAL A 40 4.18 -20.04 -7.30
CA VAL A 40 5.22 -19.02 -7.07
C VAL A 40 4.62 -17.62 -7.03
N LEU A 41 3.70 -17.29 -7.95
CA LEU A 41 3.02 -15.99 -7.96
C LEU A 41 2.20 -15.78 -6.69
N LEU A 42 1.46 -16.79 -6.24
CA LEU A 42 0.72 -16.75 -4.99
C LEU A 42 1.66 -16.55 -3.78
N CYS A 43 2.75 -17.32 -3.70
CA CYS A 43 3.75 -17.14 -2.65
C CYS A 43 4.35 -15.73 -2.67
N ALA A 44 4.66 -15.17 -3.85
CA ALA A 44 5.20 -13.82 -3.99
C ALA A 44 4.20 -12.76 -3.49
N VAL A 45 2.91 -12.89 -3.83
CA VAL A 45 1.86 -11.99 -3.35
C VAL A 45 1.69 -12.11 -1.84
N LEU A 46 1.75 -13.32 -1.27
CA LEU A 46 1.64 -13.53 0.18
C LEU A 46 2.82 -12.93 0.94
N VAL A 47 4.05 -13.18 0.46
CA VAL A 47 5.28 -12.61 1.05
C VAL A 47 5.27 -11.09 0.94
N TRP A 48 4.92 -10.54 -0.22
CA TRP A 48 4.79 -9.10 -0.41
C TRP A 48 3.69 -8.50 0.45
N SER A 49 2.55 -9.19 0.62
CA SER A 49 1.46 -8.69 1.46
C SER A 49 1.82 -8.66 2.95
N ALA A 50 2.63 -9.63 3.41
CA ALA A 50 3.08 -9.71 4.79
C ALA A 50 4.19 -8.70 5.13
N LEU A 51 5.10 -8.42 4.18
CA LEU A 51 6.25 -7.54 4.37
C LEU A 51 6.03 -6.11 3.85
N GLY A 52 5.11 -5.93 2.92
CA GLY A 52 4.81 -4.65 2.29
C GLY A 52 4.15 -3.68 3.27
N VAL A 53 4.47 -2.40 3.10
CA VAL A 53 3.83 -1.30 3.81
C VAL A 53 3.40 -0.30 2.75
N LEU A 54 2.10 -0.04 2.65
CA LEU A 54 1.56 1.03 1.83
C LEU A 54 1.40 2.26 2.73
N THR A 55 2.19 3.29 2.48
CA THR A 55 2.14 4.55 3.24
C THR A 55 1.44 5.60 2.39
N ASP A 56 0.31 6.12 2.88
CA ASP A 56 -0.33 7.30 2.29
C ASP A 56 0.29 8.56 2.90
N THR A 57 0.78 9.45 2.03
CA THR A 57 1.50 10.66 2.44
C THR A 57 0.87 11.88 1.82
N LEU A 58 0.54 12.86 2.64
CA LEU A 58 0.07 14.17 2.20
C LEU A 58 1.24 15.14 2.12
N ARG A 59 1.50 15.69 0.93
CA ARG A 59 2.52 16.72 0.70
C ARG A 59 1.91 18.10 0.79
N LEU A 60 2.51 18.96 1.59
CA LEU A 60 2.01 20.30 1.84
C LEU A 60 3.14 21.26 2.23
N ASN A 61 2.94 22.54 1.99
CA ASN A 61 3.90 23.56 2.41
C ASN A 61 3.59 23.99 3.85
N VAL A 62 4.65 24.13 4.65
CA VAL A 62 4.62 24.55 6.04
C VAL A 62 5.38 25.86 6.16
N LEU A 63 4.79 26.81 6.86
CA LEU A 63 5.44 28.04 7.27
C LEU A 63 5.98 27.88 8.68
N VAL A 64 7.28 28.00 8.85
CA VAL A 64 7.94 28.06 10.17
C VAL A 64 8.18 29.52 10.53
N ARG A 65 7.63 29.97 11.65
CA ARG A 65 7.81 31.34 12.14
C ARG A 65 7.90 31.39 13.66
N GLY A 66 8.96 31.99 14.20
CA GLY A 66 9.15 32.10 15.65
C GLY A 66 9.23 30.74 16.34
N GLY A 67 9.71 29.71 15.65
CA GLY A 67 9.79 28.34 16.15
C GLY A 67 8.47 27.55 16.12
N ALA A 68 7.38 28.11 15.60
CA ALA A 68 6.14 27.39 15.36
C ALA A 68 6.02 27.01 13.88
N ALA A 69 5.76 25.73 13.60
CA ALA A 69 5.54 25.22 12.26
C ALA A 69 4.03 25.08 12.00
N VAL A 70 3.52 25.81 11.02
CA VAL A 70 2.07 25.90 10.73
C VAL A 70 1.82 25.65 9.25
N CYS A 71 0.80 24.87 8.94
CA CYS A 71 0.32 24.69 7.57
C CYS A 71 -1.20 24.88 7.47
N TYR A 72 -1.65 24.98 6.22
CA TYR A 72 -3.05 25.21 5.89
C TYR A 72 -3.49 24.16 4.89
N VAL A 73 -4.64 23.53 5.18
CA VAL A 73 -5.21 22.46 4.37
C VAL A 73 -6.70 22.68 4.15
N ASP A 74 -7.26 22.16 3.07
CA ASP A 74 -8.71 22.21 2.85
C ASP A 74 -9.46 21.25 3.78
N ASP A 75 -10.79 21.36 3.82
CA ASP A 75 -11.67 20.53 4.67
C ASP A 75 -11.53 19.02 4.40
N GLY A 76 -11.28 18.61 3.15
CA GLY A 76 -11.09 17.20 2.79
C GLY A 76 -9.79 16.63 3.37
N ALA A 77 -8.71 17.40 3.31
CA ALA A 77 -7.44 17.04 3.93
C ALA A 77 -7.48 17.15 5.46
N ALA A 78 -8.15 18.17 6.02
CA ALA A 78 -8.30 18.35 7.47
C ALA A 78 -8.97 17.14 8.14
N LYS A 79 -9.99 16.56 7.51
CA LYS A 79 -10.69 15.36 8.00
C LYS A 79 -9.83 14.11 8.06
N LYS A 80 -8.76 14.05 7.28
CA LYS A 80 -7.81 12.94 7.28
C LYS A 80 -6.70 13.13 8.31
N LEU A 81 -6.52 14.34 8.84
CA LEU A 81 -5.46 14.64 9.78
C LEU A 81 -5.94 14.43 11.22
N ALA A 82 -5.05 13.86 12.03
CA ALA A 82 -5.26 13.66 13.45
C ALA A 82 -4.02 14.07 14.24
N VAL A 83 -4.24 14.49 15.49
CA VAL A 83 -3.16 14.78 16.43
C VAL A 83 -2.32 13.52 16.63
N GLY A 84 -1.00 13.68 16.61
CA GLY A 84 -0.02 12.60 16.75
C GLY A 84 0.42 11.94 15.44
N MET A 85 -0.13 12.33 14.28
CA MET A 85 0.38 11.87 12.98
C MET A 85 1.83 12.30 12.76
N GLU A 86 2.65 11.41 12.19
CA GLU A 86 4.07 11.69 11.91
C GLU A 86 4.19 12.68 10.76
N VAL A 87 5.06 13.66 10.94
CA VAL A 87 5.34 14.70 9.97
C VAL A 87 6.84 14.76 9.73
N ARG A 88 7.22 14.91 8.46
CA ARG A 88 8.61 15.08 8.03
C ARG A 88 8.79 16.38 7.27
N LEU A 89 9.66 17.25 7.76
CA LEU A 89 10.08 18.50 7.13
C LEU A 89 11.57 18.37 6.76
N GLY A 90 11.84 17.90 5.55
CA GLY A 90 13.22 17.58 5.14
C GLY A 90 13.85 16.56 6.09
N ASP A 91 14.90 16.97 6.80
CA ASP A 91 15.62 16.14 7.78
C ASP A 91 15.00 16.20 9.20
N ALA A 92 14.09 17.14 9.46
CA ALA A 92 13.44 17.29 10.75
C ALA A 92 12.15 16.44 10.81
N GLY A 93 12.03 15.61 11.84
CA GLY A 93 10.81 14.89 12.18
C GLY A 93 10.00 15.60 13.27
N GLY A 94 8.68 15.46 13.21
CA GLY A 94 7.77 15.95 14.25
C GLY A 94 6.41 15.29 14.15
N THR A 95 5.44 15.87 14.85
CA THR A 95 4.07 15.37 14.88
C THR A 95 3.04 16.48 14.72
N VAL A 96 1.85 16.14 14.25
CA VAL A 96 0.70 17.07 14.30
C VAL A 96 0.31 17.31 15.76
N GLU A 97 0.34 18.56 16.21
CA GLU A 97 -0.03 18.95 17.58
C GLU A 97 -1.49 19.37 17.66
N GLU A 98 -1.97 20.13 16.68
CA GLU A 98 -3.31 20.71 16.69
C GLU A 98 -3.85 20.84 15.26
N VAL A 99 -5.12 20.54 15.06
CA VAL A 99 -5.87 20.80 13.83
C VAL A 99 -7.03 21.72 14.19
N SER A 100 -7.05 22.95 13.68
CA SER A 100 -8.11 23.90 13.94
C SER A 100 -9.43 23.42 13.35
N ALA A 101 -10.47 23.34 14.19
CA ALA A 101 -11.82 23.02 13.73
C ALA A 101 -12.47 24.18 12.94
N LEU A 102 -12.02 25.42 13.16
CA LEU A 102 -12.56 26.59 12.49
C LEU A 102 -11.75 26.90 11.22
N PRO A 103 -12.39 26.90 10.04
CA PRO A 103 -11.70 27.26 8.82
C PRO A 103 -11.50 28.77 8.72
N ILE A 104 -10.36 29.18 8.18
CA ILE A 104 -10.04 30.54 7.78
C ILE A 104 -10.23 30.69 6.26
N SER A 105 -10.80 31.81 5.83
CA SER A 105 -10.95 32.11 4.41
C SER A 105 -9.61 32.45 3.77
N ALA A 106 -9.48 32.22 2.47
CA ALA A 106 -8.32 32.61 1.68
C ALA A 106 -7.92 34.10 1.88
N GLN A 107 -8.90 35.00 1.99
CA GLN A 107 -8.65 36.43 2.19
C GLN A 107 -8.07 36.73 3.57
N ALA A 108 -8.63 36.13 4.62
CA ALA A 108 -8.13 36.32 5.98
C ALA A 108 -6.74 35.69 6.16
N LEU A 109 -6.50 34.52 5.56
CA LEU A 109 -5.19 33.90 5.52
C LEU A 109 -4.16 34.80 4.84
N ARG A 110 -4.50 35.35 3.67
CA ARG A 110 -3.62 36.28 2.94
C ARG A 110 -3.28 37.53 3.75
N ALA A 111 -4.25 38.10 4.49
CA ALA A 111 -4.01 39.27 5.33
C ALA A 111 -3.08 39.00 6.52
N GLY A 112 -3.01 37.75 7.01
CA GLY A 112 -2.13 37.33 8.10
C GLY A 112 -0.70 36.98 7.68
N LEU A 113 -0.47 36.81 6.37
CA LEU A 113 0.83 36.41 5.84
C LEU A 113 1.70 37.62 5.45
N PRO A 114 3.04 37.50 5.56
CA PRO A 114 3.95 38.60 5.29
C PRO A 114 3.99 39.00 3.81
N ASP A 115 3.74 38.06 2.91
CA ASP A 115 3.88 38.26 1.48
C ASP A 115 2.98 37.33 0.66
N ASP A 116 2.73 37.76 -0.58
CA ASP A 116 1.85 37.08 -1.53
C ASP A 116 2.43 35.74 -2.03
N TYR A 117 3.75 35.61 -2.05
CA TYR A 117 4.43 34.41 -2.51
C TYR A 117 4.21 33.26 -1.52
N THR A 118 4.36 33.51 -0.22
CA THR A 118 4.04 32.56 0.84
C THR A 118 2.59 32.07 0.75
N PHE A 119 1.64 33.00 0.52
CA PHE A 119 0.23 32.64 0.32
C PHE A 119 0.03 31.72 -0.89
N SER A 120 0.69 31.97 -2.02
CA SER A 120 0.58 31.13 -3.21
C SER A 120 1.14 29.72 -3.05
N ARG A 121 2.04 29.51 -2.08
CA ARG A 121 2.67 28.22 -1.80
C ARG A 121 1.90 27.41 -0.77
N LEU A 122 1.27 28.07 0.19
CA LEU A 122 0.34 27.43 1.11
C LEU A 122 -0.92 27.06 0.32
N SER A 123 -1.36 25.80 0.42
CA SER A 123 -2.42 25.25 -0.42
C SER A 123 -3.76 25.94 -0.10
N ALA A 124 -4.01 27.08 -0.74
CA ALA A 124 -5.09 28.00 -0.40
C ALA A 124 -6.36 27.63 -1.16
N GLY A 125 -7.10 26.66 -0.62
CA GLY A 125 -8.51 26.52 -0.94
C GLY A 125 -9.29 27.79 -0.54
N GLU A 126 -10.57 27.84 -0.87
CA GLU A 126 -11.44 28.95 -0.43
C GLU A 126 -11.53 29.04 1.10
N TRP A 127 -11.53 27.87 1.74
CA TRP A 127 -11.54 27.65 3.19
C TRP A 127 -10.41 26.71 3.58
N ASN A 128 -9.66 27.09 4.61
CA ASN A 128 -8.46 26.37 5.03
C ASN A 128 -8.47 26.18 6.54
N HIS A 129 -8.07 24.99 7.00
CA HIS A 129 -7.86 24.68 8.40
C HIS A 129 -6.39 24.85 8.73
N GLU A 130 -6.12 25.59 9.79
CA GLU A 130 -4.77 25.73 10.35
C GLU A 130 -4.38 24.44 11.07
N VAL A 131 -3.17 23.95 10.79
CA VAL A 131 -2.59 22.77 11.43
C VAL A 131 -1.24 23.15 12.01
N LYS A 132 -1.08 22.98 13.32
CA LYS A 132 0.16 23.23 14.04
C LYS A 132 0.95 21.95 14.17
N LEU A 133 2.25 22.05 13.92
CA LEU A 133 3.18 20.95 13.86
C LEU A 133 4.24 21.14 14.95
N GLY A 134 4.45 20.10 15.74
CA GLY A 134 5.48 20.03 16.76
C GLY A 134 6.83 19.69 16.15
N VAL A 135 7.43 20.66 15.47
CA VAL A 135 8.76 20.53 14.85
C VAL A 135 9.67 21.59 15.46
N SER A 136 10.86 21.19 15.88
CA SER A 136 11.83 22.07 16.51
C SER A 136 13.16 22.08 15.75
N GLY A 137 13.94 23.14 15.94
CA GLY A 137 15.28 23.25 15.35
C GLY A 137 15.34 23.68 13.88
N LEU A 138 14.21 24.13 13.31
CA LEU A 138 14.17 24.73 11.97
C LEU A 138 14.19 26.26 12.06
N PRO A 139 14.98 26.95 11.21
CA PRO A 139 14.89 28.40 11.09
C PRO A 139 13.59 28.82 10.41
N ASP A 140 13.24 30.10 10.56
CA ASP A 140 12.04 30.66 9.95
C ASP A 140 12.13 30.58 8.41
N GLY A 141 11.05 30.09 7.79
CA GLY A 141 11.03 29.86 6.35
C GLY A 141 9.86 28.99 5.89
N LEU A 142 9.77 28.80 4.57
CA LEU A 142 8.79 27.91 3.95
C LEU A 142 9.45 26.57 3.63
N TYR A 143 8.85 25.48 4.10
CA TYR A 143 9.34 24.12 3.94
C TYR A 143 8.27 23.24 3.30
N GLU A 144 8.71 22.25 2.52
CA GLU A 144 7.82 21.18 2.08
C GLU A 144 7.78 20.09 3.16
N ALA A 145 6.58 19.74 3.61
CA ALA A 145 6.35 18.68 4.58
C ALA A 145 5.60 17.52 3.97
N GLN A 146 5.88 16.33 4.52
CA GLN A 146 5.17 15.10 4.24
C GLN A 146 4.52 14.62 5.54
N ILE A 147 3.20 14.62 5.58
CA ILE A 147 2.44 14.04 6.70
C ILE A 147 2.06 12.62 6.32
N ILE A 148 2.39 11.66 7.17
CA ILE A 148 2.01 10.26 7.00
C ILE A 148 0.59 10.10 7.54
N LEU A 149 -0.38 9.92 6.65
CA LEU A 149 -1.80 9.79 7.01
C LEU A 149 -2.09 8.41 7.57
N GLU A 150 -1.74 7.38 6.81
CA GLU A 150 -1.94 5.98 7.19
C GLU A 150 -0.81 5.12 6.64
N SER A 151 -0.43 4.11 7.42
CA SER A 151 0.51 3.07 7.01
C SER A 151 -0.18 1.72 7.15
N ILE A 152 -0.72 1.21 6.05
CA ILE A 152 -1.44 -0.06 6.04
C ILE A 152 -0.54 -1.16 5.49
N ARG A 153 -0.46 -2.28 6.20
CA ARG A 153 0.14 -3.52 5.67
C ARG A 153 -0.89 -4.22 4.78
N PRO A 154 -0.59 -4.60 3.53
CA PRO A 154 -1.58 -5.17 2.63
C PRO A 154 -2.29 -6.42 3.19
N ILE A 155 -1.60 -7.20 4.04
CA ILE A 155 -2.21 -8.35 4.74
C ILE A 155 -3.43 -7.99 5.61
N ALA A 156 -3.52 -6.75 6.10
CA ALA A 156 -4.65 -6.30 6.91
C ALA A 156 -5.97 -6.26 6.12
N PHE A 157 -5.93 -6.08 4.79
CA PHE A 157 -7.12 -6.10 3.94
C PHE A 157 -7.79 -7.49 3.86
N LEU A 158 -7.11 -8.58 4.23
CA LEU A 158 -7.70 -9.92 4.25
C LEU A 158 -8.58 -10.17 5.49
N TRP A 159 -8.54 -9.27 6.48
CA TRP A 159 -9.24 -9.42 7.76
C TRP A 159 -10.27 -8.32 8.04
N ASN A 160 -10.54 -7.45 7.06
CA ASN A 160 -11.55 -6.39 7.13
C ASN A 160 -12.78 -6.74 6.28
#